data_AF-A0A349FCP1-F1
#
_entry.id   AF-A0A349FCP1-F1
#
_cell.length_a   1.000
_cell.length_b   1.000
_cell.length_c   1.000
_cell.angle_alpha   90.00
_cell.angle_beta   90.00
_cell.angle_gamma   90.00
#
_symmetry.space_group_name_H-M   'P 1'
#
loop_
_entity.id
_entity.type
_entity.pdbx_description
1 polymer ?
#
loop_
_entity_poly.entity_id
_entity_poly.type
_entity_poly.pdbx_seq_one_letter_code
_entity_poly.pdbx_strand_id
1 'polypeptide(L)'
;MKIVGFTDLKRVYNGYQHEIYQAIREVDAQCVAIKVPVSTFPEPRQIVALQREHQILNLIGGQGIPKAVDFIEFKNSACVVRQWVEGISLRDYCEQQTVSLHQGLLISIELARIIGQLHRQNYCHRDISEGNIIINTKSNQLTLIDYSSALEFPNRARRVIKPKFIEGSISYMSPEQTGRMNRGLDFRTDFYSLGVLLYQLFTQRLPFTTQDNNRLIHSHIALEPKAPSSISADIPTVLSNIILKLMSKSPDARYQSAQGIQADLERCLLECVQGDTHAEFELATEDLRDWFIIPDKLYGRKNETHSLVKAFEQTRLSKGQLLFVTGPSGIGKTSLIKELYRPLAEQGGYISSGKYDQVMRHQPYFGVIQALSGLIKQIIADNESRRQFWQTQILQGVGHNGQILIDAIPELEYLIGKQPPVAIISDDASSTRFNTTFYNLLYTLSHSGVPLVLFFDDLQWIDQASLALIEALTPTLSESTLMLIGAYRSNEVDNNHPLMLSTPRFESNCTNTSRIELSQLPSDSLNELLYDTLDLTEPESSQLNRLIFERSHGNPLIYRTMLFTLYSQNSVCYDYDLHQWRWNRKAVEAMPHAQNSVAMLKNNMREFTNETIELIKTAGCIGNHF
;
A
#
# COMPACT_ATOMS: atom_id res chain seq x y z
N MET A 1 -34.89 7.14 -15.44
CA MET A 1 -34.99 6.39 -14.17
C MET A 1 -36.03 7.10 -13.31
N LYS A 2 -36.98 6.39 -12.69
CA LYS A 2 -37.84 6.95 -11.63
C LYS A 2 -37.36 6.36 -10.31
N ILE A 3 -36.93 7.20 -9.38
CA ILE A 3 -36.57 6.79 -8.02
C ILE A 3 -37.75 7.21 -7.14
N VAL A 4 -38.43 6.24 -6.55
CA VAL A 4 -39.62 6.48 -5.72
C VAL A 4 -39.24 7.36 -4.54
N GLY A 5 -40.08 8.35 -4.21
CA GLY A 5 -39.81 9.32 -3.13
C GLY A 5 -39.02 10.56 -3.56
N PHE A 6 -38.77 10.74 -4.86
CA PHE A 6 -38.04 11.90 -5.39
C PHE A 6 -38.68 12.45 -6.67
N THR A 7 -38.72 13.79 -6.77
CA THR A 7 -39.13 14.53 -7.96
C THR A 7 -37.98 15.35 -8.56
N ASP A 8 -38.20 15.91 -9.75
CA ASP A 8 -37.25 16.80 -10.44
C ASP A 8 -35.84 16.22 -10.63
N LEU A 9 -35.76 14.91 -10.91
CA LEU A 9 -34.49 14.24 -11.15
C LEU A 9 -33.78 14.84 -12.37
N LYS A 10 -32.69 15.56 -12.11
CA LYS A 10 -31.79 16.13 -13.11
C LYS A 10 -30.43 15.45 -12.98
N ARG A 11 -29.99 14.76 -14.02
CA ARG A 11 -28.63 14.19 -14.05
C ARG A 11 -27.62 15.32 -14.13
N VAL A 12 -26.70 15.38 -13.17
CA VAL A 12 -25.65 16.41 -13.08
C VAL A 12 -24.26 15.86 -13.36
N TYR A 13 -24.06 14.54 -13.23
CA TYR A 13 -22.81 13.87 -13.56
C TYR A 13 -23.06 12.49 -14.14
N ASN A 14 -22.25 12.11 -15.13
CA ASN A 14 -22.27 10.80 -15.76
C ASN A 14 -20.85 10.25 -15.82
N GLY A 15 -20.51 9.34 -14.90
CA GLY A 15 -19.22 8.68 -14.84
C GLY A 15 -19.26 7.26 -15.41
N TYR A 16 -18.14 6.55 -15.32
CA TYR A 16 -18.04 5.16 -15.79
C TYR A 16 -18.76 4.17 -14.84
N GLN A 17 -18.66 4.41 -13.53
CA GLN A 17 -19.23 3.51 -12.52
C GLN A 17 -20.53 4.02 -11.91
N HIS A 18 -20.69 5.35 -11.81
CA HIS A 18 -21.81 5.98 -11.13
C HIS A 18 -22.32 7.21 -11.89
N GLU A 19 -23.61 7.46 -11.77
CA GLU A 19 -24.29 8.70 -12.16
C GLU A 19 -24.70 9.47 -10.90
N ILE A 20 -24.71 10.80 -10.98
CA ILE A 20 -25.23 11.67 -9.91
C ILE A 20 -26.44 12.43 -10.44
N TYR A 21 -27.51 12.42 -9.65
CA TYR A 21 -28.74 13.17 -9.89
C TYR A 21 -28.95 14.21 -8.79
N GLN A 22 -29.32 15.43 -9.18
CA GLN A 22 -29.98 16.38 -8.30
C GLN A 22 -31.47 16.05 -8.29
N ALA A 23 -32.11 16.04 -7.13
CA ALA A 23 -33.54 15.76 -7.01
C ALA A 23 -34.13 16.47 -5.78
N ILE A 24 -35.46 16.58 -5.73
CA ILE A 24 -36.19 17.01 -4.53
C ILE A 24 -36.76 15.77 -3.86
N ARG A 25 -36.47 15.58 -2.57
CA ARG A 25 -37.01 14.48 -1.77
C ARG A 25 -38.45 14.79 -1.36
N GLU A 26 -39.39 13.90 -1.67
CA GLU A 26 -40.83 14.15 -1.50
C GLU A 26 -41.25 14.30 -0.03
N VAL A 27 -40.57 13.62 0.90
CA VAL A 27 -40.99 13.59 2.31
C VAL A 27 -40.74 14.90 3.07
N ASP A 28 -39.79 15.71 2.63
CA ASP A 28 -39.38 16.94 3.33
C ASP A 28 -38.98 18.10 2.40
N ALA A 29 -39.22 17.94 1.10
CA ALA A 29 -38.91 18.91 0.05
C ALA A 29 -37.43 19.35 0.01
N GLN A 30 -36.51 18.55 0.55
CA GLN A 30 -35.08 18.87 0.53
C GLN A 30 -34.46 18.55 -0.83
N CYS A 31 -33.63 19.48 -1.32
CA CYS A 31 -32.77 19.24 -2.47
C CYS A 31 -31.61 18.30 -2.08
N VAL A 32 -31.45 17.22 -2.82
CA VAL A 32 -30.48 16.15 -2.53
C VAL A 32 -29.67 15.77 -3.76
N ALA A 33 -28.49 15.19 -3.51
CA ALA A 33 -27.71 14.47 -4.50
C ALA A 33 -27.92 12.96 -4.33
N ILE A 34 -28.26 12.26 -5.42
CA ILE A 34 -28.45 10.81 -5.46
C ILE A 34 -27.35 10.20 -6.33
N LYS A 35 -26.52 9.34 -5.74
CA LYS A 35 -25.47 8.60 -6.45
C LYS A 35 -25.92 7.18 -6.70
N VAL A 36 -25.98 6.80 -7.97
CA VAL A 36 -26.51 5.52 -8.45
C VAL A 36 -25.47 4.83 -9.34
N PRO A 37 -25.26 3.51 -9.24
CA PRO A 37 -24.46 2.77 -10.21
C PRO A 37 -25.01 2.91 -11.64
N VAL A 38 -24.13 3.02 -12.63
CA VAL A 38 -24.52 3.03 -14.06
C VAL A 38 -25.12 1.68 -14.48
N SER A 39 -24.57 0.57 -13.97
CA SER A 39 -25.06 -0.78 -14.24
C SER A 39 -26.33 -1.09 -13.44
N THR A 40 -27.29 -1.76 -14.09
CA THR A 40 -28.47 -2.34 -13.43
C THR A 40 -28.14 -3.54 -12.53
N PHE A 41 -26.99 -4.17 -12.77
CA PHE A 41 -26.40 -5.25 -11.98
C PHE A 41 -24.96 -4.85 -11.63
N PRO A 42 -24.78 -3.94 -10.65
CA PRO A 42 -23.45 -3.52 -10.22
C PRO A 42 -22.71 -4.68 -9.52
N GLU A 43 -21.39 -4.61 -9.56
CA GLU A 43 -20.53 -5.51 -8.81
C GLU A 43 -20.77 -5.35 -7.29
N PRO A 44 -20.69 -6.42 -6.48
CA PRO A 44 -20.89 -6.33 -5.03
C PRO A 44 -20.05 -5.24 -4.35
N ARG A 45 -18.81 -5.03 -4.82
CA ARG A 45 -17.92 -3.97 -4.31
C ARG A 45 -18.46 -2.56 -4.50
N GLN A 46 -19.22 -2.29 -5.56
CA GLN A 46 -19.81 -0.97 -5.81
C GLN A 46 -20.91 -0.69 -4.79
N ILE A 47 -21.71 -1.70 -4.45
CA ILE A 47 -22.73 -1.58 -3.40
C ILE A 47 -22.09 -1.35 -2.05
N VAL A 48 -21.03 -2.11 -1.71
CA VAL A 48 -20.27 -1.92 -0.47
C VAL A 48 -19.66 -0.52 -0.40
N ALA A 49 -19.17 0.04 -1.51
CA ALA A 49 -18.62 1.40 -1.55
C ALA A 49 -19.70 2.46 -1.26
N LEU A 50 -20.91 2.32 -1.82
CA LEU A 50 -22.03 3.23 -1.53
C LEU A 50 -22.51 3.13 -0.09
N GLN A 51 -22.59 1.89 0.44
CA GLN A 51 -22.95 1.66 1.83
C GLN A 51 -21.90 2.27 2.78
N ARG A 52 -20.61 2.11 2.45
CA ARG A 52 -19.50 2.72 3.19
C ARG A 52 -19.60 4.24 3.18
N GLU A 53 -19.84 4.85 2.03
CA GLU A 53 -20.03 6.30 1.90
C GLU A 53 -21.17 6.80 2.81
N HIS A 54 -22.32 6.13 2.79
CA HIS A 54 -23.44 6.46 3.68
C HIS A 54 -23.09 6.33 5.16
N GLN A 55 -22.46 5.22 5.56
CA GLN A 55 -22.08 4.95 6.94
C GLN A 55 -21.09 5.99 7.46
N ILE A 56 -20.05 6.30 6.68
CA ILE A 56 -19.03 7.29 7.06
C ILE A 56 -19.68 8.67 7.23
N LEU A 57 -20.46 9.13 6.25
CA LEU A 57 -21.13 10.43 6.29
C LEU A 57 -22.18 10.58 7.41
N ASN A 58 -22.67 9.49 8.00
CA ASN A 58 -23.51 9.53 9.21
C ASN A 58 -22.68 9.69 10.49
N LEU A 59 -21.40 9.27 10.48
CA LEU A 59 -20.52 9.29 11.65
C LEU A 59 -19.68 10.57 11.71
N ILE A 60 -19.38 11.17 10.56
CA ILE A 60 -18.55 12.38 10.49
C ILE A 60 -19.36 13.64 10.25
N GLY A 61 -18.80 14.78 10.63
CA GLY A 61 -19.41 16.08 10.34
C GLY A 61 -18.44 17.26 10.39
N GLY A 62 -19.01 18.45 10.19
CA GLY A 62 -18.35 19.76 10.26
C GLY A 62 -18.26 20.46 8.90
N GLN A 63 -17.64 21.64 8.86
CA GLN A 63 -17.67 22.51 7.68
C GLN A 63 -16.87 21.91 6.51
N GLY A 64 -17.48 21.88 5.33
CA GLY A 64 -16.90 21.33 4.12
C GLY A 64 -17.08 19.81 3.95
N ILE A 65 -17.96 19.19 4.75
CA ILE A 65 -18.35 17.77 4.64
C ILE A 65 -19.88 17.70 4.46
N PRO A 66 -20.40 17.03 3.41
CA PRO A 66 -21.84 16.88 3.19
C PRO A 66 -22.46 15.90 4.20
N LYS A 67 -23.76 16.04 4.48
CA LYS A 67 -24.47 15.08 5.33
C LYS A 67 -25.02 13.90 4.52
N ALA A 68 -24.94 12.70 5.08
CA ALA A 68 -25.74 11.58 4.62
C ALA A 68 -27.24 11.86 4.87
N VAL A 69 -28.08 11.42 3.95
CA VAL A 69 -29.53 11.60 4.01
C VAL A 69 -30.24 10.25 4.02
N ASP A 70 -29.84 9.33 3.14
CA ASP A 70 -30.45 8.00 3.06
C ASP A 70 -29.56 7.00 2.31
N PHE A 71 -29.87 5.71 2.45
CA PHE A 71 -29.32 4.62 1.64
C PHE A 71 -30.48 3.71 1.21
N ILE A 72 -30.74 3.68 -0.09
CA ILE A 72 -31.93 3.03 -0.64
C ILE A 72 -31.49 1.79 -1.42
N GLU A 73 -31.98 0.64 -0.99
CA GLU A 73 -31.78 -0.62 -1.69
C GLU A 73 -32.90 -0.86 -2.72
N PHE A 74 -32.49 -1.34 -3.89
CA PHE A 74 -33.35 -1.86 -4.94
C PHE A 74 -33.09 -3.37 -5.06
N LYS A 75 -33.95 -4.07 -5.81
CA LYS A 75 -33.89 -5.53 -5.94
C LYS A 75 -32.50 -6.08 -6.31
N ASN A 76 -31.73 -5.35 -7.14
CA ASN A 76 -30.40 -5.76 -7.62
C ASN A 76 -29.32 -4.65 -7.48
N SER A 77 -29.61 -3.54 -6.81
CA SER A 77 -28.71 -2.36 -6.77
C SER A 77 -29.00 -1.52 -5.53
N ALA A 78 -28.26 -0.44 -5.31
CA ALA A 78 -28.54 0.53 -4.25
C ALA A 78 -28.14 1.93 -4.69
N CYS A 79 -28.62 2.96 -3.99
CA CYS A 79 -28.13 4.33 -4.13
C CYS A 79 -27.90 4.98 -2.77
N VAL A 80 -26.92 5.88 -2.71
CA VAL A 80 -26.72 6.77 -1.56
C VAL A 80 -27.32 8.14 -1.85
N VAL A 81 -28.07 8.66 -0.89
CA VAL A 81 -28.66 9.99 -0.92
C VAL A 81 -27.93 10.85 0.10
N ARG A 82 -27.50 12.04 -0.33
CA ARG A 82 -26.77 13.00 0.50
C ARG A 82 -27.26 14.41 0.26
N GLN A 83 -26.88 15.32 1.15
CA GLN A 83 -27.13 16.75 1.02
C GLN A 83 -26.63 17.26 -0.34
N TRP A 84 -27.47 18.03 -1.05
CA TRP A 84 -27.04 18.77 -2.23
C TRP A 84 -26.08 19.90 -1.84
N VAL A 85 -24.97 20.01 -2.54
CA VAL A 85 -23.95 21.05 -2.31
C VAL A 85 -23.99 22.03 -3.48
N GLU A 86 -24.32 23.27 -3.18
CA GLU A 86 -24.36 24.35 -4.18
C GLU A 86 -22.94 24.76 -4.61
N GLY A 87 -22.67 24.72 -5.91
CA GLY A 87 -21.39 25.10 -6.49
C GLY A 87 -21.08 24.36 -7.78
N ILE A 88 -19.82 24.44 -8.21
CA ILE A 88 -19.27 23.68 -9.33
C ILE A 88 -18.07 22.87 -8.84
N SER A 89 -17.64 21.86 -9.61
CA SER A 89 -16.42 21.13 -9.24
C SER A 89 -15.19 22.04 -9.34
N LEU A 90 -14.15 21.75 -8.55
CA LEU A 90 -12.89 22.50 -8.63
C LEU A 90 -12.24 22.34 -10.02
N ARG A 91 -12.45 21.18 -10.67
CA ARG A 91 -12.10 21.00 -12.09
C ARG A 91 -12.77 22.07 -12.98
N ASP A 92 -14.09 22.15 -12.94
CA ASP A 92 -14.84 23.09 -13.78
C ASP A 92 -14.49 24.55 -13.45
N TYR A 93 -14.21 24.83 -12.18
CA TYR A 93 -13.76 26.15 -11.72
C TYR A 93 -12.42 26.55 -12.35
N CYS A 94 -11.44 25.64 -12.38
CA CYS A 94 -10.14 25.87 -13.00
C CYS A 94 -10.21 25.94 -14.53
N GLU A 95 -11.19 25.27 -15.16
CA GLU A 95 -11.41 25.36 -16.61
C GLU A 95 -12.08 26.67 -17.04
N GLN A 96 -12.99 27.21 -16.21
CA GLN A 96 -13.77 28.40 -16.52
C GLN A 96 -13.03 29.71 -16.25
N GLN A 97 -12.02 29.70 -15.38
CA GLN A 97 -11.29 30.91 -15.00
C GLN A 97 -9.87 30.64 -14.51
N THR A 98 -8.99 31.63 -14.68
CA THR A 98 -7.62 31.58 -14.17
C THR A 98 -7.62 31.77 -12.65
N VAL A 99 -7.12 30.77 -11.92
CA VAL A 99 -6.94 30.86 -10.47
C VAL A 99 -5.66 31.64 -10.17
N SER A 100 -5.78 32.76 -9.46
CA SER A 100 -4.62 33.54 -9.02
C SER A 100 -3.86 32.81 -7.91
N LEU A 101 -2.57 33.13 -7.71
CA LEU A 101 -1.76 32.57 -6.63
C LEU A 101 -2.44 32.73 -5.26
N HIS A 102 -2.97 33.92 -4.98
CA HIS A 102 -3.71 34.21 -3.76
C HIS A 102 -4.95 33.32 -3.59
N GLN A 103 -5.77 33.18 -4.64
CA GLN A 103 -6.96 32.32 -4.56
C GLN A 103 -6.59 30.84 -4.43
N GLY A 104 -5.53 30.39 -5.11
CA GLY A 104 -5.01 29.03 -5.00
C GLY A 104 -4.53 28.72 -3.58
N LEU A 105 -3.84 29.67 -2.93
CA LEU A 105 -3.41 29.53 -1.53
C LEU A 105 -4.61 29.45 -0.57
N LEU A 106 -5.63 30.30 -0.74
CA LEU A 106 -6.86 30.22 0.06
C LEU A 106 -7.56 28.87 -0.09
N ILE A 107 -7.65 28.35 -1.32
CA ILE A 107 -8.20 27.01 -1.57
C ILE A 107 -7.35 25.94 -0.86
N SER A 108 -6.03 26.05 -0.93
CA SER A 108 -5.09 25.10 -0.32
C SER A 108 -5.24 25.04 1.20
N ILE A 109 -5.34 26.21 1.85
CA ILE A 109 -5.52 26.34 3.31
C ILE A 109 -6.85 25.70 3.74
N GLU A 110 -7.94 26.01 3.05
CA GLU A 110 -9.26 25.46 3.38
C GLU A 110 -9.32 23.94 3.17
N LEU A 111 -8.65 23.41 2.14
CA LEU A 111 -8.53 21.97 1.94
C LEU A 111 -7.74 21.29 3.06
N ALA A 112 -6.60 21.85 3.47
CA ALA A 112 -5.84 21.35 4.61
C ALA A 112 -6.70 21.31 5.89
N ARG A 113 -7.51 22.36 6.11
CA ARG A 113 -8.46 22.42 7.24
C ARG A 113 -9.52 21.32 7.19
N ILE A 114 -10.16 21.10 6.04
CA ILE A 114 -11.19 20.05 5.84
C ILE A 114 -10.57 18.65 6.06
N ILE A 115 -9.39 18.40 5.49
CA ILE A 115 -8.67 17.14 5.64
C ILE A 115 -8.31 16.90 7.11
N GLY A 116 -7.78 17.91 7.82
CA GLY A 116 -7.48 17.81 9.24
C GLY A 116 -8.71 17.52 10.10
N GLN A 117 -9.87 18.08 9.75
CA GLN A 117 -11.14 17.79 10.42
C GLN A 117 -11.59 16.34 10.22
N LEU A 118 -11.36 15.78 9.02
CA LEU A 118 -11.64 14.38 8.73
C LEU A 118 -10.70 13.45 9.52
N HIS A 119 -9.40 13.75 9.53
CA HIS A 119 -8.38 12.96 10.23
C HIS A 119 -8.59 12.95 11.75
N ARG A 120 -9.01 14.07 12.35
CA ARG A 120 -9.36 14.11 13.79
C ARG A 120 -10.54 13.21 14.16
N GLN A 121 -11.41 12.90 13.19
CA GLN A 121 -12.52 11.95 13.34
C GLN A 121 -12.11 10.51 13.01
N ASN A 122 -10.81 10.22 12.83
CA ASN A 122 -10.22 8.92 12.51
C ASN A 122 -10.51 8.39 11.11
N TYR A 123 -10.91 9.25 10.16
CA TYR A 123 -11.15 8.85 8.78
C TYR A 123 -10.12 9.46 7.83
N CYS A 124 -9.89 8.80 6.69
CA CYS A 124 -9.12 9.33 5.57
C CYS A 124 -9.93 9.19 4.29
N HIS A 125 -9.81 10.16 3.38
CA HIS A 125 -10.64 10.25 2.19
C HIS A 125 -10.21 9.27 1.09
N ARG A 126 -8.88 9.12 0.89
CA ARG A 126 -8.21 8.26 -0.10
C ARG A 126 -8.46 8.60 -1.58
N ASP A 127 -9.32 9.57 -1.87
CA ASP A 127 -9.62 9.99 -3.25
C ASP A 127 -9.74 11.52 -3.39
N ILE A 128 -8.76 12.26 -2.84
CA ILE A 128 -8.71 13.72 -3.00
C ILE A 128 -8.29 14.03 -4.44
N SER A 129 -9.19 14.68 -5.18
CA SER A 129 -8.99 15.10 -6.56
C SER A 129 -9.84 16.34 -6.87
N GLU A 130 -9.53 17.05 -7.96
CA GLU A 130 -10.30 18.23 -8.41
C GLU A 130 -11.78 17.93 -8.70
N GLY A 131 -12.10 16.68 -9.07
CA GLY A 131 -13.48 16.25 -9.34
C GLY A 131 -14.28 15.97 -8.08
N ASN A 132 -13.60 15.74 -6.97
CA ASN A 132 -14.19 15.41 -5.68
C ASN A 132 -14.25 16.62 -4.73
N ILE A 133 -14.05 17.84 -5.25
CA ILE A 133 -14.15 19.08 -4.48
C ILE A 133 -15.18 19.98 -5.17
N ILE A 134 -16.17 20.45 -4.41
CA ILE A 134 -17.13 21.46 -4.87
C ILE A 134 -16.74 22.81 -4.29
N ILE A 135 -16.69 23.84 -5.14
CA ILE A 135 -16.49 25.23 -4.75
C ILE A 135 -17.76 26.04 -5.03
N ASN A 136 -18.24 26.73 -4.01
CA ASN A 136 -19.30 27.70 -4.17
C ASN A 136 -18.70 29.01 -4.70
N THR A 137 -18.99 29.39 -5.94
CA THR A 137 -18.40 30.58 -6.58
C THR A 137 -18.81 31.92 -5.96
N LYS A 138 -19.86 31.93 -5.12
CA LYS A 138 -20.33 33.14 -4.42
C LYS A 138 -19.69 33.29 -3.04
N SER A 139 -19.63 32.20 -2.27
CA SER A 139 -19.10 32.22 -0.89
C SER A 139 -17.65 31.76 -0.77
N ASN A 140 -17.06 31.21 -1.84
CA ASN A 140 -15.76 30.52 -1.87
C ASN A 140 -15.66 29.34 -0.88
N GLN A 141 -16.79 28.84 -0.36
CA GLN A 141 -16.79 27.67 0.51
C GLN A 141 -16.48 26.41 -0.29
N LEU A 142 -15.58 25.60 0.23
CA LEU A 142 -15.23 24.30 -0.31
C LEU A 142 -15.99 23.18 0.39
N THR A 143 -16.31 22.13 -0.35
CA THR A 143 -16.86 20.90 0.20
C THR A 143 -16.21 19.70 -0.48
N LEU A 144 -15.61 18.84 0.33
CA LEU A 144 -15.04 17.56 -0.11
C LEU A 144 -16.18 16.55 -0.24
N ILE A 145 -16.24 15.84 -1.37
CA ILE A 145 -17.31 14.91 -1.71
C ILE A 145 -16.75 13.55 -2.13
N ASP A 146 -17.63 12.56 -2.20
CA ASP A 146 -17.32 11.17 -2.59
C ASP A 146 -16.45 10.38 -1.60
N TYR A 147 -17.10 9.90 -0.54
CA TYR A 147 -16.46 9.10 0.52
C TYR A 147 -16.49 7.59 0.23
N SER A 148 -16.76 7.17 -1.01
CA SER A 148 -16.81 5.74 -1.37
C SER A 148 -15.48 5.00 -1.13
N SER A 149 -14.36 5.71 -1.29
CA SER A 149 -13.00 5.17 -1.06
C SER A 149 -12.50 5.40 0.38
N ALA A 150 -13.24 6.15 1.20
CA ALA A 150 -12.78 6.56 2.52
C ALA A 150 -12.62 5.36 3.46
N LEU A 151 -11.75 5.50 4.45
CA LEU A 151 -11.45 4.42 5.40
C LEU A 151 -11.25 4.96 6.82
N GLU A 152 -11.70 4.18 7.79
CA GLU A 152 -11.46 4.41 9.22
C GLU A 152 -10.08 3.87 9.66
N PHE A 153 -9.40 4.62 10.52
CA PHE A 153 -8.17 4.28 11.22
C PHE A 153 -8.42 4.34 12.74
N PRO A 154 -9.09 3.34 13.31
CA PRO A 154 -9.39 3.33 14.74
C PRO A 154 -8.08 3.40 15.54
N ASN A 155 -8.11 4.15 16.65
CA ASN A 155 -6.95 4.42 17.50
C ASN A 155 -5.75 5.03 16.77
N ARG A 156 -5.98 5.73 15.64
CA ARG A 156 -4.94 6.47 14.91
C ARG A 156 -3.71 5.61 14.56
N ALA A 157 -3.94 4.34 14.27
CA ALA A 157 -2.91 3.37 13.91
C ALA A 157 -2.90 3.08 12.41
N ARG A 158 -1.71 2.81 11.85
CA ARG A 158 -1.55 2.35 10.45
C ARG A 158 -2.36 1.07 10.19
N ARG A 159 -2.96 0.97 9.01
CA ARG A 159 -3.58 -0.28 8.53
C ARG A 159 -2.76 -0.84 7.37
N VAL A 160 -2.33 -2.09 7.48
CA VAL A 160 -1.79 -2.81 6.33
C VAL A 160 -2.96 -3.17 5.42
N ILE A 161 -3.06 -2.49 4.29
CA ILE A 161 -4.07 -2.77 3.28
C ILE A 161 -3.33 -3.40 2.10
N LYS A 162 -3.75 -4.61 1.72
CA LYS A 162 -3.37 -5.22 0.45
C LYS A 162 -4.53 -5.00 -0.51
N PRO A 163 -4.56 -3.89 -1.27
CA PRO A 163 -5.68 -3.60 -2.16
C PRO A 163 -5.78 -4.74 -3.18
N LYS A 164 -6.90 -5.48 -3.15
CA LYS A 164 -7.25 -6.42 -4.23
C LYS A 164 -7.57 -5.67 -5.53
N PHE A 165 -8.00 -4.41 -5.41
CA PHE A 165 -8.32 -3.50 -6.49
C PHE A 165 -7.84 -2.09 -6.16
N ILE A 166 -7.52 -1.33 -7.19
CA ILE A 166 -7.18 0.09 -7.10
C ILE A 166 -8.49 0.88 -6.95
N GLU A 167 -8.69 1.52 -5.81
CA GLU A 167 -9.81 2.43 -5.53
C GLU A 167 -9.35 3.89 -5.66
N GLY A 168 -10.19 4.76 -6.22
CA GLY A 168 -9.93 6.20 -6.36
C GLY A 168 -9.25 6.63 -7.66
N SER A 169 -8.91 7.91 -7.73
CA SER A 169 -8.36 8.58 -8.91
C SER A 169 -6.86 8.31 -9.03
N ILE A 170 -6.47 7.47 -9.99
CA ILE A 170 -5.08 6.98 -10.17
C ILE A 170 -4.06 8.13 -10.28
N SER A 171 -4.44 9.24 -10.93
CA SER A 171 -3.58 10.42 -11.09
C SER A 171 -3.18 11.12 -9.78
N TYR A 172 -3.94 10.91 -8.70
CA TYR A 172 -3.72 11.52 -7.37
C TYR A 172 -3.34 10.48 -6.32
N MET A 173 -3.15 9.22 -6.73
CA MET A 173 -2.98 8.10 -5.82
C MET A 173 -1.61 8.15 -5.14
N SER A 174 -1.59 7.93 -3.82
CA SER A 174 -0.33 7.82 -3.08
C SER A 174 0.44 6.53 -3.46
N PRO A 175 1.78 6.55 -3.37
CA PRO A 175 2.59 5.37 -3.66
C PRO A 175 2.19 4.14 -2.82
N GLU A 176 1.86 4.32 -1.54
CA GLU A 176 1.41 3.25 -0.65
C GLU A 176 0.00 2.71 -0.97
N GLN A 177 -0.91 3.52 -1.52
CA GLN A 177 -2.23 3.06 -2.00
C GLN A 177 -2.14 2.04 -3.13
N THR A 178 -1.02 2.02 -3.87
CA THR A 178 -0.81 1.07 -4.95
C THR A 178 -0.66 -0.38 -4.45
N GLY A 179 -0.39 -0.57 -3.15
CA GLY A 179 -0.02 -1.86 -2.57
C GLY A 179 1.37 -2.37 -3.00
N ARG A 180 2.10 -1.58 -3.81
CA ARG A 180 3.46 -1.89 -4.30
C ARG A 180 4.55 -1.22 -3.45
N MET A 181 4.19 -0.67 -2.30
CA MET A 181 5.17 -0.23 -1.31
C MET A 181 5.05 -1.06 -0.04
N ASN A 182 6.17 -1.29 0.64
CA ASN A 182 6.19 -1.90 1.96
C ASN A 182 5.68 -0.98 3.07
N ARG A 183 4.59 -0.26 2.83
CA ARG A 183 4.10 0.72 3.79
C ARG A 183 2.64 0.50 4.04
N GLY A 184 2.28 0.43 5.32
CA GLY A 184 0.89 0.49 5.73
C GLY A 184 0.28 1.82 5.26
N LEU A 185 -1.01 1.78 4.98
CA LEU A 185 -1.76 2.98 4.65
C LEU A 185 -2.13 3.69 5.95
N ASP A 186 -1.99 5.01 5.95
CA ASP A 186 -2.49 5.94 6.97
C ASP A 186 -2.94 7.25 6.33
N PHE A 187 -3.30 8.22 7.17
CA PHE A 187 -3.81 9.52 6.77
C PHE A 187 -2.90 10.34 5.86
N ARG A 188 -1.59 10.08 5.87
CA ARG A 188 -0.63 10.79 5.00
C ARG A 188 -0.81 10.44 3.53
N THR A 189 -1.63 9.43 3.21
CA THR A 189 -2.11 9.18 1.85
C THR A 189 -2.86 10.39 1.29
N ASP A 190 -3.70 11.03 2.11
CA ASP A 190 -4.48 12.20 1.71
C ASP A 190 -3.57 13.41 1.48
N PHE A 191 -2.47 13.50 2.23
CA PHE A 191 -1.48 14.57 2.04
C PHE A 191 -0.75 14.43 0.71
N TYR A 192 -0.45 13.20 0.27
CA TYR A 192 0.12 12.99 -1.06
C TYR A 192 -0.87 13.42 -2.15
N SER A 193 -2.13 12.99 -2.05
CA SER A 193 -3.18 13.38 -3.00
C SER A 193 -3.39 14.90 -3.03
N LEU A 194 -3.37 15.55 -1.86
CA LEU A 194 -3.37 17.00 -1.75
C LEU A 194 -2.16 17.61 -2.47
N GLY A 195 -0.95 17.08 -2.27
CA GLY A 195 0.25 17.53 -2.97
C GLY A 195 0.10 17.48 -4.49
N VAL A 196 -0.45 16.38 -5.03
CA VAL A 196 -0.74 16.27 -6.47
C VAL A 196 -1.78 17.30 -6.92
N LEU A 197 -2.85 17.49 -6.13
CA LEU A 197 -3.89 18.47 -6.42
C LEU A 197 -3.32 19.90 -6.44
N LEU A 198 -2.50 20.27 -5.46
CA LEU A 198 -1.86 21.58 -5.40
C LEU A 198 -0.87 21.76 -6.55
N TYR A 199 -0.09 20.72 -6.87
CA TYR A 199 0.78 20.73 -8.05
C TYR A 199 -0.01 21.10 -9.31
N GLN A 200 -1.15 20.43 -9.53
CA GLN A 200 -2.00 20.72 -10.68
C GLN A 200 -2.64 22.10 -10.61
N LEU A 201 -3.11 22.52 -9.44
CA LEU A 201 -3.73 23.82 -9.23
C LEU A 201 -2.80 24.98 -9.62
N PHE A 202 -1.52 24.92 -9.20
CA PHE A 202 -0.57 26.00 -9.43
C PHE A 202 0.18 25.89 -10.76
N THR A 203 0.39 24.69 -11.29
CA THR A 203 1.13 24.49 -12.56
C THR A 203 0.23 24.28 -13.78
N GLN A 204 -1.09 24.09 -13.56
CA GLN A 204 -2.08 23.67 -14.55
C GLN A 204 -1.75 22.33 -15.24
N ARG A 205 -0.87 21.52 -14.63
CA ARG A 205 -0.40 20.24 -15.17
C ARG A 205 -0.36 19.20 -14.06
N LEU A 206 -0.71 17.95 -14.37
CA LEU A 206 -0.41 16.86 -13.45
C LEU A 206 1.10 16.65 -13.35
N PRO A 207 1.62 16.22 -12.18
CA PRO A 207 3.05 15.96 -12.00
C PRO A 207 3.56 14.82 -12.88
N PHE A 208 2.69 13.84 -13.16
CA PHE A 208 2.97 12.71 -14.04
C PHE A 208 1.81 12.53 -15.01
N THR A 209 2.13 12.37 -16.29
CA THR A 209 1.16 12.14 -17.36
C THR A 209 1.56 10.95 -18.20
N THR A 210 0.63 10.01 -18.37
CA THR A 210 0.79 8.82 -19.22
C THR A 210 -0.58 8.26 -19.53
N GLN A 211 -0.72 7.60 -20.67
CA GLN A 211 -1.96 6.91 -21.05
C GLN A 211 -2.09 5.52 -20.41
N ASP A 212 -1.05 5.08 -19.68
CA ASP A 212 -0.97 3.77 -19.06
C ASP A 212 -0.96 3.88 -17.53
N ASN A 213 -1.99 3.29 -16.89
CA ASN A 213 -2.17 3.26 -15.45
C ASN A 213 -0.96 2.66 -14.70
N ASN A 214 -0.28 1.65 -15.24
CA ASN A 214 0.88 1.06 -14.57
C ASN A 214 2.11 1.95 -14.66
N ARG A 215 2.29 2.62 -15.79
CA ARG A 215 3.31 3.68 -15.90
C ARG A 215 2.99 4.85 -14.98
N LEU A 216 1.71 5.15 -14.74
CA LEU A 216 1.31 6.21 -13.83
C LEU A 216 1.60 5.82 -12.37
N ILE A 217 1.20 4.62 -11.97
CA ILE A 217 1.55 4.00 -10.68
C ILE A 217 3.06 3.99 -10.47
N HIS A 218 3.81 3.55 -11.49
CA HIS A 218 5.27 3.60 -11.50
C HIS A 218 5.80 5.00 -11.26
N SER A 219 5.27 5.99 -11.97
CA SER A 219 5.67 7.39 -11.82
C SER A 219 5.45 7.88 -10.39
N HIS A 220 4.30 7.53 -9.79
CA HIS A 220 4.02 7.86 -8.40
C HIS A 220 5.03 7.21 -7.44
N ILE A 221 5.44 5.97 -7.66
CA ILE A 221 6.39 5.22 -6.80
C ILE A 221 7.83 5.72 -6.94
N ALA A 222 8.28 5.97 -8.18
CA ALA A 222 9.71 6.05 -8.50
C ALA A 222 10.18 7.43 -8.95
N LEU A 223 9.37 8.16 -9.72
CA LEU A 223 9.80 9.41 -10.35
C LEU A 223 9.59 10.59 -9.41
N GLU A 224 10.58 11.47 -9.29
CA GLU A 224 10.39 12.75 -8.62
C GLU A 224 9.68 13.75 -9.55
N PRO A 225 8.67 14.49 -9.07
CA PRO A 225 8.00 15.50 -9.88
C PRO A 225 8.95 16.69 -10.14
N LYS A 226 8.81 17.34 -11.30
CA LYS A 226 9.55 18.58 -11.57
C LYS A 226 9.09 19.66 -10.60
N ALA A 227 10.01 20.38 -9.97
CA ALA A 227 9.67 21.45 -9.01
C ALA A 227 8.71 22.49 -9.64
N PRO A 228 7.58 22.84 -9.00
CA PRO A 228 6.66 23.85 -9.50
C PRO A 228 7.33 25.18 -9.88
N SER A 229 8.27 25.68 -9.07
CA SER A 229 9.02 26.92 -9.35
C SER A 229 9.90 26.85 -10.62
N SER A 230 10.25 25.65 -11.09
CA SER A 230 10.95 25.46 -12.36
C SER A 230 10.01 25.47 -13.58
N ILE A 231 8.71 25.32 -13.36
CA ILE A 231 7.68 25.34 -14.42
C ILE A 231 7.17 26.77 -14.63
N SER A 232 6.97 27.51 -13.54
CA SER A 232 6.60 28.92 -13.57
C SER A 232 7.35 29.70 -12.50
N ALA A 233 8.00 30.78 -12.91
CA ALA A 233 8.73 31.68 -12.00
C ALA A 233 7.79 32.46 -11.07
N ASP A 234 6.49 32.53 -11.38
CA ASP A 234 5.48 33.19 -10.55
C ASP A 234 5.11 32.36 -9.32
N ILE A 235 5.55 31.09 -9.25
CA ILE A 235 5.29 30.20 -8.12
C ILE A 235 6.43 30.38 -7.09
N PRO A 236 6.14 30.82 -5.86
CA PRO A 236 7.14 30.98 -4.82
C PRO A 236 7.90 29.67 -4.54
N THR A 237 9.20 29.78 -4.28
CA THR A 237 10.05 28.61 -3.97
C THR A 237 9.55 27.84 -2.77
N VAL A 238 9.08 28.52 -1.72
CA VAL A 238 8.48 27.89 -0.54
C VAL A 238 7.23 27.09 -0.90
N LEU A 239 6.32 27.63 -1.71
CA LEU A 239 5.13 26.89 -2.14
C LEU A 239 5.51 25.64 -2.93
N SER A 240 6.52 25.76 -3.82
CA SER A 240 7.11 24.62 -4.51
C SER A 240 7.63 23.57 -3.52
N ASN A 241 8.34 23.98 -2.46
CA ASN A 241 8.86 23.07 -1.43
C ASN A 241 7.74 22.40 -0.61
N ILE A 242 6.67 23.12 -0.26
CA ILE A 242 5.49 22.56 0.43
C ILE A 242 4.86 21.45 -0.43
N ILE A 243 4.64 21.71 -1.73
CA ILE A 243 4.07 20.74 -2.68
C ILE A 243 4.97 19.51 -2.80
N LEU A 244 6.29 19.69 -2.95
CA LEU A 244 7.24 18.59 -3.04
C LEU A 244 7.30 17.76 -1.75
N LYS A 245 7.24 18.41 -0.57
CA LYS A 245 7.21 17.73 0.72
C LYS A 245 5.95 16.87 0.87
N LEU A 246 4.77 17.38 0.51
CA LEU A 246 3.51 16.61 0.46
C LEU A 246 3.62 15.39 -0.46
N MET A 247 4.30 15.53 -1.60
CA MET A 247 4.49 14.47 -2.60
C MET A 247 5.67 13.53 -2.32
N SER A 248 6.31 13.60 -1.15
CA SER A 248 7.42 12.71 -0.80
C SER A 248 6.99 11.23 -0.91
N LYS A 249 7.83 10.37 -1.48
CA LYS A 249 7.49 8.95 -1.68
C LYS A 249 7.31 8.19 -0.37
N SER A 250 8.11 8.57 0.62
CA SER A 250 8.04 8.10 1.99
C SER A 250 6.99 8.91 2.77
N PRO A 251 5.90 8.32 3.30
CA PRO A 251 4.98 9.01 4.21
C PRO A 251 5.70 9.65 5.40
N ASP A 252 6.76 9.01 5.90
CA ASP A 252 7.55 9.51 7.04
C ASP A 252 8.35 10.79 6.70
N ALA A 253 8.50 11.13 5.42
CA ALA A 253 9.14 12.38 4.98
C ALA A 253 8.13 13.51 4.66
N ARG A 254 6.82 13.20 4.66
CA ARG A 254 5.75 14.18 4.45
C ARG A 254 5.47 14.94 5.75
N TYR A 255 4.49 15.84 5.70
CA TYR A 255 3.86 16.37 6.90
C TYR A 255 3.22 15.25 7.74
N GLN A 256 3.24 15.41 9.06
CA GLN A 256 2.68 14.49 10.05
C GLN A 256 1.33 14.96 10.59
N SER A 257 0.91 16.18 10.25
CA SER A 257 -0.39 16.75 10.59
C SER A 257 -0.90 17.71 9.52
N ALA A 258 -2.22 17.85 9.44
CA ALA A 258 -2.85 18.84 8.57
C ALA A 258 -2.61 20.28 9.08
N GLN A 259 -2.41 20.42 10.39
CA GLN A 259 -2.07 21.67 11.06
C GLN A 259 -0.73 22.21 10.58
N GLY A 260 0.31 21.37 10.49
CA GLY A 260 1.61 21.77 9.94
C GLY A 260 1.52 22.22 8.48
N ILE A 261 0.67 21.57 7.67
CA ILE A 261 0.41 21.99 6.28
C ILE A 261 -0.27 23.36 6.25
N GLN A 262 -1.30 23.54 7.09
CA GLN A 262 -2.08 24.77 7.16
C GLN A 262 -1.19 25.96 7.58
N ALA A 263 -0.37 25.79 8.63
CA ALA A 263 0.53 26.82 9.13
C ALA A 263 1.54 27.29 8.06
N ASP A 264 2.18 26.35 7.35
CA ASP A 264 3.13 26.68 6.28
C ASP A 264 2.42 27.39 5.09
N LEU A 265 1.21 26.98 4.72
CA LEU A 265 0.44 27.63 3.66
C LEU A 265 -0.03 29.04 4.05
N GLU A 266 -0.47 29.23 5.30
CA GLU A 266 -0.87 30.54 5.84
C GLU A 266 0.32 31.51 5.91
N ARG A 267 1.48 31.02 6.36
CA ARG A 267 2.72 31.79 6.33
C ARG A 267 3.13 32.17 4.91
N CYS A 268 3.07 31.22 3.98
CA CYS A 268 3.36 31.48 2.58
C CYS A 268 2.42 32.54 1.97
N LEU A 269 1.11 32.49 2.31
CA LEU A 269 0.15 33.51 1.90
C LEU A 269 0.50 34.89 2.46
N LEU A 270 0.87 34.97 3.74
CA LEU A 270 1.22 36.22 4.39
C LEU A 270 2.48 36.87 3.77
N GLU A 271 3.51 36.07 3.49
CA GLU A 271 4.74 36.52 2.82
C GLU A 271 4.46 36.98 1.38
N CYS A 272 3.60 36.27 0.63
CA CYS A 272 3.16 36.69 -0.70
C CYS A 272 2.41 38.03 -0.69
N VAL A 273 1.56 38.27 0.32
CA VAL A 273 0.85 39.55 0.49
C VAL A 273 1.81 40.69 0.82
N GLN A 274 2.91 40.41 1.52
CA GLN A 274 3.97 41.38 1.82
C GLN A 274 4.91 41.66 0.65
N GLY A 275 4.76 40.93 -0.47
CA GLY A 275 5.53 41.13 -1.70
C GLY A 275 6.86 40.38 -1.74
N ASP A 276 7.14 39.49 -0.77
CA ASP A 276 8.33 38.66 -0.77
C ASP A 276 8.00 37.26 -1.32
N THR A 277 8.10 37.10 -2.65
CA THR A 277 7.93 35.81 -3.33
C THR A 277 9.16 34.90 -3.21
N HIS A 278 10.23 35.38 -2.59
CA HIS A 278 11.51 34.68 -2.41
C HIS A 278 11.81 34.32 -0.96
N ALA A 279 10.90 34.63 -0.03
CA ALA A 279 11.03 34.22 1.35
C ALA A 279 11.28 32.71 1.43
N GLU A 280 12.28 32.33 2.23
CA GLU A 280 12.58 30.93 2.54
C GLU A 280 12.41 30.74 4.05
N PHE A 281 11.64 29.72 4.42
CA PHE A 281 11.52 29.29 5.80
C PHE A 281 11.54 27.77 5.93
N GLU A 282 11.95 27.31 7.11
CA GLU A 282 11.93 25.89 7.44
C GLU A 282 10.49 25.38 7.52
N LEU A 283 10.17 24.34 6.76
CA LEU A 283 8.83 23.75 6.68
C LEU A 283 8.55 22.83 7.87
N ALA A 284 7.27 22.70 8.23
CA ALA A 284 6.76 21.78 9.24
C ALA A 284 7.28 22.04 10.67
N THR A 285 7.55 23.31 11.01
CA THR A 285 7.93 23.70 12.38
C THR A 285 6.78 23.58 13.38
N GLU A 286 5.53 23.64 12.91
CA GLU A 286 4.31 23.50 13.72
C GLU A 286 3.62 22.12 13.53
N ASP A 287 4.39 21.13 13.07
CA ASP A 287 3.84 19.82 12.73
C ASP A 287 3.66 18.94 13.97
N LEU A 288 2.42 18.54 14.24
CA LEU A 288 2.04 17.71 15.38
C LEU A 288 2.18 16.21 15.05
N ARG A 289 2.82 15.45 15.95
CA ARG A 289 2.96 13.98 15.83
C ARG A 289 2.11 13.25 16.88
N ASP A 290 0.80 13.47 16.85
CA ASP A 290 -0.16 12.94 17.83
C ASP A 290 -0.75 11.56 17.45
N TRP A 291 -0.34 10.98 16.31
CA TRP A 291 -0.70 9.63 15.90
C TRP A 291 0.37 8.63 16.31
N PHE A 292 -0.03 7.53 16.95
CA PHE A 292 0.90 6.43 17.28
C PHE A 292 1.19 5.61 16.02
N ILE A 293 2.23 5.98 15.30
CA ILE A 293 2.64 5.30 14.07
C ILE A 293 4.07 4.84 14.19
N ILE A 294 4.26 3.51 14.25
CA ILE A 294 5.58 2.91 14.16
C ILE A 294 5.99 2.83 12.68
N PRO A 295 7.04 3.54 12.23
CA PRO A 295 7.42 3.59 10.83
C PRO A 295 7.76 2.21 10.25
N ASP A 296 7.49 2.02 8.96
CA ASP A 296 7.87 0.82 8.19
C ASP A 296 9.27 0.95 7.55
N LYS A 297 10.00 2.02 7.90
CA LYS A 297 11.39 2.25 7.54
C LYS A 297 12.26 1.08 8.02
N LEU A 298 13.25 0.72 7.21
CA LEU A 298 14.18 -0.35 7.54
C LEU A 298 15.37 0.20 8.35
N TYR A 299 15.39 -0.09 9.65
CA TYR A 299 16.42 0.38 10.58
C TYR A 299 17.57 -0.62 10.68
N GLY A 300 18.81 -0.11 10.78
CA GLY A 300 20.00 -0.92 11.09
C GLY A 300 20.42 -1.95 10.02
N ARG A 301 19.88 -1.90 8.80
CA ARG A 301 20.12 -2.89 7.72
C ARG A 301 20.84 -2.36 6.48
N LYS A 302 21.60 -1.27 6.61
CA LYS A 302 22.20 -0.59 5.43
C LYS A 302 23.08 -1.53 4.59
N ASN A 303 23.84 -2.43 5.23
CA ASN A 303 24.74 -3.36 4.55
C ASN A 303 23.97 -4.48 3.84
N GLU A 304 22.95 -5.04 4.49
CA GLU A 304 22.10 -6.08 3.94
C GLU A 304 21.27 -5.56 2.76
N THR A 305 20.73 -4.34 2.88
CA THR A 305 20.03 -3.66 1.77
C THR A 305 20.96 -3.41 0.60
N HIS A 306 22.18 -2.94 0.84
CA HIS A 306 23.17 -2.74 -0.22
C HIS A 306 23.48 -4.05 -0.96
N SER A 307 23.65 -5.15 -0.21
CA SER A 307 23.93 -6.47 -0.80
C SER A 307 22.74 -6.99 -1.62
N LEU A 308 21.52 -6.82 -1.11
CA LEU A 308 20.28 -7.19 -1.80
C LEU A 308 20.10 -6.41 -3.11
N VAL A 309 20.25 -5.09 -3.07
CA VAL A 309 20.13 -4.23 -4.26
C VAL A 309 21.24 -4.55 -5.27
N LYS A 310 22.48 -4.79 -4.80
CA LYS A 310 23.59 -5.20 -5.68
C LYS A 310 23.30 -6.50 -6.43
N ALA A 311 22.70 -7.49 -5.77
CA ALA A 311 22.28 -8.74 -6.42
C ALA A 311 21.19 -8.48 -7.48
N PHE A 312 20.22 -7.62 -7.18
CA PHE A 312 19.21 -7.21 -8.16
C PHE A 312 19.83 -6.49 -9.38
N GLU A 313 20.79 -5.59 -9.16
CA GLU A 313 21.51 -4.92 -10.26
C GLU A 313 22.24 -5.91 -11.17
N GLN A 314 22.83 -6.98 -10.62
CA GLN A 314 23.41 -8.05 -11.45
C GLN A 314 22.33 -8.80 -12.23
N THR A 315 21.18 -9.10 -11.60
CA THR A 315 20.05 -9.77 -12.26
C THR A 315 19.57 -8.98 -13.48
N ARG A 316 19.50 -7.65 -13.38
CA ARG A 316 19.15 -6.77 -14.50
C ARG A 316 20.12 -6.91 -15.68
N LEU A 317 21.39 -7.16 -15.41
CA LEU A 317 22.43 -7.37 -16.43
C LEU A 317 22.45 -8.83 -16.95
N SER A 318 21.31 -9.54 -16.88
CA SER A 318 21.16 -10.95 -17.27
C SER A 318 22.08 -11.90 -16.50
N LYS A 319 22.44 -11.55 -15.26
CA LYS A 319 23.14 -12.42 -14.32
C LYS A 319 22.22 -12.81 -13.18
N GLY A 320 21.25 -13.66 -13.47
CA GLY A 320 20.26 -14.11 -12.50
C GLY A 320 20.91 -14.65 -11.23
N GLN A 321 20.20 -14.51 -10.12
CA GLN A 321 20.74 -14.70 -8.77
C GLN A 321 19.87 -15.67 -7.98
N LEU A 322 20.52 -16.50 -7.17
CA LEU A 322 19.86 -17.26 -6.11
C LEU A 322 20.31 -16.68 -4.76
N LEU A 323 19.39 -16.05 -4.03
CA LEU A 323 19.70 -15.37 -2.78
C LEU A 323 18.94 -16.00 -1.61
N PHE A 324 19.66 -16.42 -0.58
CA PHE A 324 19.06 -16.87 0.67
C PHE A 324 19.09 -15.79 1.75
N VAL A 325 17.95 -15.50 2.37
CA VAL A 325 17.83 -14.56 3.48
C VAL A 325 17.50 -15.33 4.76
N THR A 326 18.43 -15.37 5.71
CA THR A 326 18.32 -16.25 6.88
C THR A 326 18.29 -15.47 8.18
N GLY A 327 17.54 -15.95 9.15
CA GLY A 327 17.53 -15.38 10.50
C GLY A 327 16.30 -15.81 11.29
N PRO A 328 16.24 -15.52 12.59
CA PRO A 328 15.15 -15.94 13.46
C PRO A 328 13.79 -15.36 13.05
N SER A 329 12.71 -15.87 13.67
CA SER A 329 11.36 -15.34 13.44
C SER A 329 11.27 -13.86 13.83
N GLY A 330 10.55 -13.05 13.04
CA GLY A 330 10.34 -11.63 13.33
C GLY A 330 11.53 -10.70 13.11
N ILE A 331 12.67 -11.21 12.63
CA ILE A 331 13.91 -10.42 12.49
C ILE A 331 13.92 -9.38 11.35
N GLY A 332 12.91 -9.42 10.47
CA GLY A 332 12.74 -8.47 9.36
C GLY A 332 13.10 -8.99 7.95
N LYS A 333 13.16 -10.32 7.74
CA LYS A 333 13.46 -10.92 6.42
C LYS A 333 12.59 -10.37 5.29
N THR A 334 11.26 -10.45 5.46
CA THR A 334 10.30 -9.92 4.49
C THR A 334 10.42 -8.40 4.33
N SER A 335 10.68 -7.66 5.41
CA SER A 335 10.86 -6.20 5.35
C SER A 335 12.07 -5.80 4.51
N LEU A 336 13.20 -6.52 4.66
CA LEU A 336 14.40 -6.32 3.86
C LEU A 336 14.12 -6.56 2.37
N ILE A 337 13.47 -7.68 2.03
CA ILE A 337 13.20 -8.05 0.63
C ILE A 337 12.33 -7.02 -0.07
N LYS A 338 11.40 -6.41 0.67
CA LYS A 338 10.53 -5.41 0.08
C LYS A 338 11.24 -4.09 -0.27
N GLU A 339 12.49 -3.88 0.13
CA GLU A 339 13.32 -2.78 -0.39
C GLU A 339 13.57 -2.90 -1.90
N LEU A 340 13.39 -4.09 -2.50
CA LEU A 340 13.48 -4.29 -3.94
C LEU A 340 12.30 -3.71 -4.73
N TYR A 341 11.16 -3.40 -4.11
CA TYR A 341 9.98 -2.95 -4.84
C TYR A 341 10.25 -1.65 -5.62
N ARG A 342 10.98 -0.70 -5.04
CA ARG A 342 11.28 0.58 -5.71
C ARG A 342 12.28 0.41 -6.86
N PRO A 343 13.50 -0.16 -6.67
CA PRO A 343 14.43 -0.41 -7.77
C PRO A 343 13.83 -1.26 -8.90
N LEU A 344 13.00 -2.24 -8.55
CA LEU A 344 12.35 -3.11 -9.52
C LEU A 344 11.25 -2.38 -10.30
N ALA A 345 10.43 -1.57 -9.62
CA ALA A 345 9.49 -0.69 -10.28
C ALA A 345 10.21 0.24 -11.25
N GLU A 346 11.30 0.91 -10.83
CA GLU A 346 12.13 1.79 -11.66
C GLU A 346 12.53 1.18 -13.01
N GLN A 347 12.77 -0.13 -13.06
CA GLN A 347 13.16 -0.87 -14.27
C GLN A 347 11.98 -1.52 -15.02
N GLY A 348 10.75 -1.35 -14.54
CA GLY A 348 9.55 -1.97 -15.10
C GLY A 348 9.51 -3.49 -14.95
N GLY A 349 10.24 -4.04 -13.97
CA GLY A 349 10.25 -5.47 -13.64
C GLY A 349 9.05 -5.89 -12.79
N TYR A 350 8.97 -7.19 -12.48
CA TYR A 350 7.90 -7.77 -11.65
C TYR A 350 8.45 -8.48 -10.42
N ILE A 351 7.78 -8.31 -9.29
CA ILE A 351 8.08 -9.02 -8.05
C ILE A 351 6.83 -9.75 -7.57
N SER A 352 6.97 -11.03 -7.25
CA SER A 352 5.87 -11.81 -6.69
C SER A 352 6.37 -12.75 -5.60
N SER A 353 5.48 -13.09 -4.67
CA SER A 353 5.83 -13.87 -3.49
C SER A 353 4.97 -15.13 -3.35
N GLY A 354 5.62 -16.23 -3.04
CA GLY A 354 5.03 -17.47 -2.55
C GLY A 354 5.39 -17.69 -1.08
N LYS A 355 4.51 -18.33 -0.33
CA LYS A 355 4.74 -18.68 1.07
C LYS A 355 4.44 -20.15 1.30
N TYR A 356 5.37 -20.85 1.94
CA TYR A 356 5.12 -22.19 2.43
C TYR A 356 4.54 -22.12 3.84
N ASP A 357 3.72 -23.11 4.20
CA ASP A 357 3.19 -23.25 5.55
C ASP A 357 3.22 -24.73 5.98
N GLN A 358 3.05 -24.97 7.28
CA GLN A 358 3.12 -26.32 7.83
C GLN A 358 1.92 -27.21 7.43
N VAL A 359 0.78 -26.63 7.08
CA VAL A 359 -0.47 -27.36 6.79
C VAL A 359 -0.51 -27.84 5.34
N MET A 360 0.00 -27.02 4.42
CA MET A 360 0.02 -27.25 2.98
C MET A 360 1.29 -27.95 2.49
N ARG A 361 2.15 -28.46 3.38
CA ARG A 361 3.41 -29.16 3.01
C ARG A 361 3.22 -30.34 2.05
N HIS A 362 2.02 -30.92 2.03
CA HIS A 362 1.70 -32.07 1.18
C HIS A 362 1.27 -31.66 -0.24
N GLN A 363 0.97 -30.39 -0.49
CA GLN A 363 0.62 -29.90 -1.82
C GLN A 363 1.88 -29.49 -2.59
N PRO A 364 2.25 -30.21 -3.67
CA PRO A 364 3.42 -29.87 -4.47
C PRO A 364 3.31 -28.47 -5.07
N TYR A 365 4.42 -27.76 -5.18
CA TYR A 365 4.51 -26.47 -5.88
C TYR A 365 3.69 -25.33 -5.28
N PHE A 366 3.10 -25.48 -4.09
CA PHE A 366 2.16 -24.51 -3.53
C PHE A 366 2.71 -23.07 -3.52
N GLY A 367 3.91 -22.88 -2.96
CA GLY A 367 4.56 -21.56 -2.94
C GLY A 367 4.88 -21.04 -4.35
N VAL A 368 5.31 -21.91 -5.27
CA VAL A 368 5.63 -21.53 -6.66
C VAL A 368 4.38 -21.11 -7.43
N ILE A 369 3.30 -21.89 -7.32
CA ILE A 369 1.98 -21.60 -7.91
C ILE A 369 1.47 -20.25 -7.38
N GLN A 370 1.58 -20.00 -6.07
CA GLN A 370 1.17 -18.74 -5.48
C GLN A 370 1.96 -17.55 -6.04
N ALA A 371 3.29 -17.68 -6.13
CA ALA A 371 4.14 -16.64 -6.70
C ALA A 371 3.80 -16.38 -8.17
N LEU A 372 3.58 -17.41 -8.97
CA LEU A 372 3.22 -17.26 -10.38
C LEU A 372 1.82 -16.66 -10.57
N SER A 373 0.82 -17.08 -9.78
CA SER A 373 -0.51 -16.46 -9.80
C SER A 373 -0.43 -14.95 -9.51
N GLY A 374 0.39 -14.55 -8.53
CA GLY A 374 0.66 -13.14 -8.23
C GLY A 374 1.35 -12.38 -9.38
N LEU A 375 2.29 -13.03 -10.09
CA LEU A 375 2.96 -12.47 -11.27
C LEU A 375 1.97 -12.28 -12.43
N ILE A 376 1.17 -13.30 -12.74
CA ILE A 376 0.19 -13.27 -13.84
C ILE A 376 -0.87 -12.19 -13.60
N LYS A 377 -1.35 -12.03 -12.36
CA LYS A 377 -2.26 -10.93 -12.00
C LYS A 377 -1.66 -9.56 -12.28
N GLN A 378 -0.37 -9.38 -12.00
CA GLN A 378 0.34 -8.12 -12.32
C GLN A 378 0.45 -7.90 -13.83
N ILE A 379 0.74 -8.95 -14.60
CA ILE A 379 0.80 -8.90 -16.06
C ILE A 379 -0.56 -8.56 -16.66
N ILE A 380 -1.65 -9.20 -16.20
CA ILE A 380 -3.03 -8.94 -16.67
C ILE A 380 -3.44 -7.49 -16.40
N ALA A 381 -2.98 -6.93 -15.28
CA ALA A 381 -3.22 -5.55 -14.93
C ALA A 381 -2.37 -4.57 -15.77
N ASP A 382 -1.36 -5.04 -16.52
CA ASP A 382 -0.44 -4.22 -17.32
C ASP A 382 -1.06 -3.71 -18.64
N ASN A 383 -0.35 -2.84 -19.35
CA ASN A 383 -0.78 -2.33 -20.65
C ASN A 383 -0.86 -3.43 -21.72
N GLU A 384 -1.57 -3.12 -22.80
CA GLU A 384 -1.81 -4.08 -23.88
C GLU A 384 -0.53 -4.59 -24.55
N SER A 385 0.48 -3.74 -24.75
CA SER A 385 1.72 -4.16 -25.40
C SER A 385 2.55 -5.11 -24.54
N ARG A 386 2.63 -4.88 -23.23
CA ARG A 386 3.26 -5.80 -22.27
C ARG A 386 2.46 -7.09 -22.10
N ARG A 387 1.13 -7.00 -22.10
CA ARG A 387 0.28 -8.20 -22.07
C ARG A 387 0.50 -9.08 -23.29
N GLN A 388 0.55 -8.50 -24.49
CA GLN A 388 0.84 -9.23 -25.72
C GLN A 388 2.25 -9.82 -25.72
N PHE A 389 3.24 -9.06 -25.22
CA PHE A 389 4.60 -9.57 -25.03
C PHE A 389 4.62 -10.81 -24.14
N TRP A 390 4.04 -10.73 -22.94
CA TRP A 390 4.01 -11.85 -22.00
C TRP A 390 3.14 -13.00 -22.48
N GLN A 391 2.01 -12.73 -23.12
CA GLN A 391 1.18 -13.75 -23.76
C GLN A 391 2.01 -14.57 -24.75
N THR A 392 2.82 -13.90 -25.59
CA THR A 392 3.70 -14.58 -26.55
C THR A 392 4.75 -15.43 -25.85
N GLN A 393 5.43 -14.89 -24.83
CA GLN A 393 6.43 -15.62 -24.06
C GLN A 393 5.84 -16.85 -23.34
N ILE A 394 4.67 -16.69 -22.70
CA ILE A 394 4.02 -17.77 -21.97
C ILE A 394 3.55 -18.86 -22.93
N LEU A 395 2.92 -18.51 -24.05
CA LEU A 395 2.51 -19.47 -25.08
C LEU A 395 3.69 -20.27 -25.63
N GLN A 396 4.85 -19.62 -25.82
CA GLN A 396 6.08 -20.30 -26.23
C GLN A 396 6.59 -21.28 -25.17
N GLY A 397 6.56 -20.90 -23.88
CA GLY A 397 7.03 -21.76 -22.79
C GLY A 397 6.11 -22.95 -22.50
N VAL A 398 4.79 -22.75 -22.50
CA VAL A 398 3.83 -23.82 -22.17
C VAL A 398 3.53 -24.75 -23.35
N GLY A 399 3.69 -24.26 -24.59
CA GLY A 399 3.37 -25.00 -25.80
C GLY A 399 1.95 -25.57 -25.77
N HIS A 400 1.81 -26.86 -26.14
CA HIS A 400 0.51 -27.55 -26.17
C HIS A 400 0.03 -28.03 -24.79
N ASN A 401 0.82 -27.83 -23.74
CA ASN A 401 0.53 -28.32 -22.39
C ASN A 401 -0.05 -27.24 -21.48
N GLY A 402 -0.43 -26.07 -22.02
CA GLY A 402 -0.89 -24.93 -21.24
C GLY A 402 -2.09 -25.22 -20.32
N GLN A 403 -2.99 -26.13 -20.70
CA GLN A 403 -4.15 -26.49 -19.88
C GLN A 403 -3.76 -27.08 -18.52
N ILE A 404 -2.65 -27.83 -18.44
CA ILE A 404 -2.13 -28.39 -17.18
C ILE A 404 -1.83 -27.28 -16.16
N LEU A 405 -1.25 -26.18 -16.64
CA LEU A 405 -0.91 -25.05 -15.78
C LEU A 405 -2.13 -24.17 -15.50
N ILE A 406 -3.11 -24.09 -16.39
CA ILE A 406 -4.39 -23.41 -16.12
C ILE A 406 -5.14 -24.11 -14.98
N ASP A 407 -5.15 -25.44 -14.95
CA ASP A 407 -5.82 -26.20 -13.89
C ASP A 407 -5.21 -25.91 -12.50
N ALA A 408 -3.90 -25.60 -12.44
CA ALA A 408 -3.21 -25.20 -11.23
C ALA A 408 -3.23 -23.69 -10.96
N ILE A 409 -3.24 -22.87 -12.02
CA ILE A 409 -3.19 -21.40 -11.99
C ILE A 409 -4.28 -20.86 -12.95
N PRO A 410 -5.54 -20.79 -12.49
CA PRO A 410 -6.67 -20.40 -13.35
C PRO A 410 -6.51 -19.03 -13.99
N GLU A 411 -5.73 -18.13 -13.37
CA GLU A 411 -5.51 -16.80 -13.94
C GLU A 411 -4.76 -16.79 -15.27
N LEU A 412 -4.05 -17.87 -15.62
CA LEU A 412 -3.41 -18.02 -16.92
C LEU A 412 -4.41 -17.94 -18.08
N GLU A 413 -5.62 -18.49 -17.93
CA GLU A 413 -6.61 -18.53 -19.02
C GLU A 413 -6.97 -17.11 -19.50
N TYR A 414 -7.02 -16.12 -18.61
CA TYR A 414 -7.29 -14.73 -18.98
C TYR A 414 -6.18 -14.10 -19.83
N LEU A 415 -4.97 -14.65 -19.80
CA LEU A 415 -3.81 -14.12 -20.52
C LEU A 415 -3.54 -14.88 -21.82
N ILE A 416 -3.57 -16.22 -21.79
CA ILE A 416 -3.25 -17.05 -22.96
C ILE A 416 -4.47 -17.68 -23.63
N GLY A 417 -5.68 -17.45 -23.11
CA GLY A 417 -6.91 -18.04 -23.61
C GLY A 417 -7.03 -19.53 -23.30
N LYS A 418 -8.15 -20.13 -23.71
CA LYS A 418 -8.42 -21.56 -23.55
C LYS A 418 -7.38 -22.39 -24.28
N GLN A 419 -6.90 -23.44 -23.62
CA GLN A 419 -5.87 -24.33 -24.14
C GLN A 419 -6.48 -25.70 -24.53
N PRO A 420 -5.84 -26.44 -25.45
CA PRO A 420 -6.32 -27.76 -25.83
C PRO A 420 -6.31 -28.72 -24.63
N PRO A 421 -7.30 -29.64 -24.55
CA PRO A 421 -7.36 -30.62 -23.47
C PRO A 421 -6.15 -31.55 -23.52
N VAL A 422 -5.70 -31.94 -22.33
CA VAL A 422 -4.48 -32.70 -22.14
C VAL A 422 -4.76 -34.19 -22.30
N ALA A 423 -3.90 -34.92 -23.02
CA ALA A 423 -4.03 -36.38 -23.13
C ALA A 423 -3.90 -37.07 -21.76
N ILE A 424 -4.82 -38.00 -21.48
CA ILE A 424 -4.79 -38.83 -20.26
C ILE A 424 -3.67 -39.85 -20.41
N ILE A 425 -2.69 -39.78 -19.52
CA ILE A 425 -1.52 -40.67 -19.44
C ILE A 425 -1.39 -41.17 -18.00
N SER A 426 -0.47 -42.11 -17.73
CA SER A 426 -0.22 -42.58 -16.37
C SER A 426 0.18 -41.45 -15.42
N ASP A 427 -0.02 -41.66 -14.11
CA ASP A 427 0.25 -40.63 -13.08
C ASP A 427 1.72 -40.15 -13.10
N ASP A 428 2.68 -41.06 -13.31
CA ASP A 428 4.11 -40.73 -13.42
C ASP A 428 4.42 -39.85 -14.65
N ALA A 429 3.82 -40.19 -15.79
CA ALA A 429 3.99 -39.44 -17.02
C ALA A 429 3.29 -38.08 -16.95
N SER A 430 2.16 -37.99 -16.25
CA SER A 430 1.46 -36.73 -15.96
C SER A 430 2.29 -35.80 -15.08
N SER A 431 2.93 -36.36 -14.04
CA SER A 431 3.81 -35.60 -13.14
C SER A 431 5.05 -35.09 -13.86
N THR A 432 5.68 -35.92 -14.70
CA THR A 432 6.84 -35.49 -15.50
C THR A 432 6.45 -34.39 -16.48
N ARG A 433 5.30 -34.54 -17.16
CA ARG A 433 4.79 -33.52 -18.09
C ARG A 433 4.49 -32.21 -17.38
N PHE A 434 3.89 -32.24 -16.19
CA PHE A 434 3.68 -31.06 -15.36
C PHE A 434 5.02 -30.36 -15.07
N ASN A 435 5.99 -31.11 -14.54
CA ASN A 435 7.29 -30.56 -14.15
C ASN A 435 8.05 -29.95 -15.31
N THR A 436 8.09 -30.61 -16.47
CA THR A 436 8.73 -30.08 -17.69
C THR A 436 8.02 -28.83 -18.18
N THR A 437 6.68 -28.81 -18.19
CA THR A 437 5.92 -27.63 -18.64
C THR A 437 6.14 -26.45 -17.69
N PHE A 438 6.22 -26.71 -16.39
CA PHE A 438 6.44 -25.70 -15.38
C PHE A 438 7.87 -25.14 -15.41
N TYR A 439 8.87 -26.00 -15.62
CA TYR A 439 10.25 -25.60 -15.89
C TYR A 439 10.34 -24.71 -17.14
N ASN A 440 9.74 -25.14 -18.26
CA ASN A 440 9.77 -24.38 -19.51
C ASN A 440 9.13 -23.00 -19.34
N LEU A 441 8.01 -22.91 -18.63
CA LEU A 441 7.39 -21.62 -18.32
C LEU A 441 8.36 -20.71 -17.56
N LEU A 442 8.95 -21.18 -16.46
CA LEU A 442 9.90 -20.39 -15.67
C LEU A 442 11.16 -20.02 -16.46
N TYR A 443 11.64 -20.92 -17.31
CA TYR A 443 12.76 -20.67 -18.21
C TYR A 443 12.43 -19.55 -19.22
N THR A 444 11.29 -19.62 -19.91
CA THR A 444 10.92 -18.58 -20.88
C THR A 444 10.67 -17.22 -20.20
N LEU A 445 10.03 -17.23 -19.02
CA LEU A 445 9.84 -16.00 -18.25
C LEU A 445 11.18 -15.37 -17.85
N SER A 446 12.13 -16.18 -17.38
CA SER A 446 13.44 -15.70 -16.93
C SER A 446 14.33 -15.18 -18.05
N HIS A 447 14.15 -15.65 -19.29
CA HIS A 447 14.93 -15.22 -20.47
C HIS A 447 14.23 -14.17 -21.34
N SER A 448 13.14 -13.58 -20.82
CA SER A 448 12.38 -12.52 -21.51
C SER A 448 13.14 -11.19 -21.64
N GLY A 449 14.21 -10.99 -20.86
CA GLY A 449 14.94 -9.72 -20.76
C GLY A 449 14.30 -8.71 -19.80
N VAL A 450 13.15 -9.02 -19.21
CA VAL A 450 12.48 -8.21 -18.18
C VAL A 450 12.86 -8.73 -16.80
N PRO A 451 13.39 -7.91 -15.88
CA PRO A 451 13.75 -8.36 -14.54
C PRO A 451 12.56 -8.96 -13.77
N LEU A 452 12.73 -10.18 -13.27
CA LEU A 452 11.74 -10.89 -12.47
C LEU A 452 12.33 -11.27 -11.11
N VAL A 453 11.61 -10.98 -10.03
CA VAL A 453 11.96 -11.41 -8.67
C VAL A 453 10.86 -12.34 -8.14
N LEU A 454 11.21 -13.59 -7.86
CA LEU A 454 10.33 -14.53 -7.16
C LEU A 454 10.85 -14.71 -5.74
N PHE A 455 10.01 -14.33 -4.77
CA PHE A 455 10.32 -14.44 -3.34
C PHE A 455 9.56 -15.61 -2.73
N PHE A 456 10.26 -16.52 -2.07
CA PHE A 456 9.69 -17.63 -1.32
C PHE A 456 9.94 -17.46 0.18
N ASP A 457 8.87 -17.31 0.95
CA ASP A 457 8.93 -17.17 2.40
C ASP A 457 8.72 -18.52 3.10
N ASP A 458 9.27 -18.62 4.31
CA ASP A 458 9.22 -19.81 5.17
C ASP A 458 9.71 -21.12 4.49
N LEU A 459 10.86 -21.08 3.78
CA LEU A 459 11.44 -22.25 3.09
C LEU A 459 11.79 -23.43 4.01
N GLN A 460 11.78 -23.27 5.33
CA GLN A 460 11.84 -24.41 6.25
C GLN A 460 10.66 -25.39 6.07
N TRP A 461 9.62 -25.02 5.32
CA TRP A 461 8.46 -25.86 5.02
C TRP A 461 8.33 -26.18 3.52
N ILE A 462 9.39 -25.96 2.73
CA ILE A 462 9.40 -26.26 1.29
C ILE A 462 9.18 -27.76 1.03
N ASP A 463 8.38 -28.06 0.01
CA ASP A 463 8.17 -29.44 -0.46
C ASP A 463 9.30 -29.89 -1.41
N GLN A 464 9.48 -31.21 -1.52
CA GLN A 464 10.56 -31.80 -2.32
C GLN A 464 10.43 -31.48 -3.81
N ALA A 465 9.21 -31.37 -4.34
CA ALA A 465 8.96 -31.14 -5.76
C ALA A 465 9.36 -29.71 -6.16
N SER A 466 9.02 -28.72 -5.33
CA SER A 466 9.47 -27.33 -5.48
C SER A 466 10.99 -27.20 -5.39
N LEU A 467 11.61 -27.91 -4.45
CA LEU A 467 13.06 -27.89 -4.29
C LEU A 467 13.79 -28.44 -5.53
N ALA A 468 13.29 -29.56 -6.08
CA ALA A 468 13.81 -30.16 -7.31
C ALA A 468 13.65 -29.22 -8.52
N LEU A 469 12.56 -28.47 -8.61
CA LEU A 469 12.34 -27.47 -9.66
C LEU A 469 13.34 -26.32 -9.58
N ILE A 470 13.58 -25.78 -8.37
CA ILE A 470 14.59 -24.73 -8.16
C ILE A 470 15.98 -25.26 -8.53
N GLU A 471 16.28 -26.51 -8.17
CA GLU A 471 17.53 -27.19 -8.55
C GLU A 471 17.69 -27.38 -10.06
N ALA A 472 16.60 -27.65 -10.77
CA ALA A 472 16.63 -27.76 -12.22
C ALA A 472 16.87 -26.41 -12.91
N LEU A 473 16.46 -25.29 -12.30
CA LEU A 473 16.59 -23.94 -12.86
C LEU A 473 17.97 -23.31 -12.63
N THR A 474 18.70 -23.72 -11.58
CA THR A 474 20.00 -23.12 -11.23
C THR A 474 21.03 -23.09 -12.36
N PRO A 475 21.19 -24.13 -13.22
CA PRO A 475 22.16 -24.09 -14.32
C PRO A 475 21.91 -22.96 -15.34
N THR A 476 20.64 -22.63 -15.57
CA THR A 476 20.23 -21.59 -16.53
C THR A 476 20.05 -20.21 -15.89
N LEU A 477 20.09 -20.13 -14.54
CA LEU A 477 19.77 -18.91 -13.81
C LEU A 477 20.80 -17.81 -14.09
N SER A 478 22.09 -18.17 -14.19
CA SER A 478 23.21 -17.24 -14.37
C SER A 478 23.18 -16.44 -15.67
N GLU A 479 22.39 -16.86 -16.67
CA GLU A 479 22.23 -16.17 -17.97
C GLU A 479 20.83 -15.55 -18.13
N SER A 480 20.06 -15.50 -17.04
CA SER A 480 18.68 -15.06 -17.03
C SER A 480 18.51 -13.70 -16.34
N THR A 481 17.32 -13.12 -16.49
CA THR A 481 16.85 -11.93 -15.77
C THR A 481 16.01 -12.26 -14.54
N LEU A 482 16.16 -13.48 -13.99
CA LEU A 482 15.43 -13.95 -12.81
C LEU A 482 16.28 -13.92 -11.55
N MET A 483 15.72 -13.37 -10.48
CA MET A 483 16.23 -13.45 -9.12
C MET A 483 15.29 -14.31 -8.27
N LEU A 484 15.81 -15.41 -7.74
CA LEU A 484 15.11 -16.27 -6.78
C LEU A 484 15.57 -15.90 -5.37
N ILE A 485 14.63 -15.54 -4.50
CA ILE A 485 14.92 -15.21 -3.10
C ILE A 485 14.23 -16.22 -2.20
N GLY A 486 15.02 -16.91 -1.38
CA GLY A 486 14.52 -17.86 -0.39
C GLY A 486 14.73 -17.37 1.03
N ALA A 487 13.66 -17.17 1.81
CA ALA A 487 13.77 -16.83 3.23
C ALA A 487 13.45 -18.03 4.13
N TYR A 488 14.29 -18.27 5.15
CA TYR A 488 14.01 -19.29 6.16
C TYR A 488 14.55 -18.94 7.54
N ARG A 489 14.09 -19.72 8.52
CA ARG A 489 14.47 -19.59 9.93
C ARG A 489 15.71 -20.45 10.21
N SER A 490 16.80 -19.80 10.63
CA SER A 490 18.07 -20.49 10.89
C SER A 490 18.00 -21.51 12.02
N ASN A 491 17.04 -21.37 12.94
CA ASN A 491 16.83 -22.28 14.06
C ASN A 491 15.89 -23.46 13.76
N GLU A 492 15.23 -23.49 12.59
CA GLU A 492 14.30 -24.57 12.19
C GLU A 492 14.84 -25.41 11.03
N VAL A 493 16.00 -25.04 10.47
CA VAL A 493 16.65 -25.72 9.35
C VAL A 493 18.01 -26.23 9.82
N ASP A 494 18.05 -27.52 10.17
CA ASP A 494 19.29 -28.20 10.57
C ASP A 494 20.04 -28.78 9.34
N ASN A 495 21.21 -29.38 9.60
CA ASN A 495 22.05 -29.97 8.54
C ASN A 495 21.39 -31.15 7.80
N ASN A 496 20.32 -31.74 8.34
CA ASN A 496 19.61 -32.87 7.74
C ASN A 496 18.38 -32.43 6.94
N HIS A 497 18.01 -31.14 7.03
CA HIS A 497 16.86 -30.60 6.32
C HIS A 497 17.06 -30.70 4.79
N PRO A 498 16.02 -31.06 4.00
CA PRO A 498 16.12 -31.21 2.54
C PRO A 498 16.74 -29.99 1.83
N LEU A 499 16.40 -28.78 2.31
CA LEU A 499 16.99 -27.53 1.83
C LEU A 499 18.52 -27.53 1.97
N MET A 500 19.06 -27.88 3.15
CA MET A 500 20.51 -27.88 3.41
C MET A 500 21.23 -28.96 2.60
N LEU A 501 20.59 -30.11 2.39
CA LEU A 501 21.13 -31.17 1.54
C LEU A 501 21.21 -30.76 0.05
N SER A 502 20.39 -29.79 -0.37
CA SER A 502 20.33 -29.30 -1.75
C SER A 502 21.20 -28.06 -1.98
N THR A 503 21.54 -27.31 -0.92
CA THR A 503 22.40 -26.12 -0.99
C THR A 503 23.72 -26.34 -1.74
N PRO A 504 24.50 -27.41 -1.49
CA PRO A 504 25.74 -27.64 -2.24
C PRO A 504 25.51 -27.81 -3.74
N ARG A 505 24.37 -28.38 -4.15
CA ARG A 505 24.00 -28.54 -5.56
C ARG A 505 23.57 -27.22 -6.20
N PHE A 506 22.94 -26.33 -5.43
CA PHE A 506 22.67 -24.97 -5.88
C PHE A 506 23.96 -24.18 -6.12
N GLU A 507 24.88 -24.22 -5.16
CA GLU A 507 26.15 -23.50 -5.24
C GLU A 507 27.06 -24.01 -6.36
N SER A 508 27.06 -25.34 -6.62
CA SER A 508 27.83 -25.91 -7.74
C SER A 508 27.27 -25.53 -9.11
N ASN A 509 25.95 -25.38 -9.23
CA ASN A 509 25.27 -25.17 -10.50
C ASN A 509 24.96 -23.69 -10.80
N CYS A 510 25.01 -22.82 -9.79
CA CYS A 510 24.78 -21.38 -9.91
C CYS A 510 25.87 -20.61 -9.16
N THR A 511 26.84 -20.08 -9.91
CA THR A 511 27.95 -19.26 -9.39
C THR A 511 27.48 -17.96 -8.73
N ASN A 512 26.26 -17.52 -9.05
CA ASN A 512 25.61 -16.32 -8.52
C ASN A 512 24.72 -16.63 -7.29
N THR A 513 25.11 -17.63 -6.49
CA THR A 513 24.41 -17.94 -5.23
C THR A 513 24.99 -17.10 -4.10
N SER A 514 24.14 -16.46 -3.31
CA SER A 514 24.55 -15.63 -2.17
C SER A 514 23.63 -15.79 -0.98
N ARG A 515 24.12 -15.38 0.21
CA ARG A 515 23.39 -15.48 1.47
C ARG A 515 23.52 -14.19 2.28
N ILE A 516 22.39 -13.71 2.80
CA ILE A 516 22.30 -12.59 3.74
C ILE A 516 21.77 -13.14 5.06
N GLU A 517 22.56 -13.02 6.11
CA GLU A 517 22.16 -13.41 7.46
C GLU A 517 21.75 -12.19 8.28
N LEU A 518 20.56 -12.24 8.87
CA LEU A 518 19.99 -11.17 9.68
C LEU A 518 20.19 -11.46 11.17
N SER A 519 21.03 -10.65 11.80
CA SER A 519 21.23 -10.58 13.25
C SER A 519 20.20 -9.69 13.95
N GLN A 520 20.21 -9.66 15.29
CA GLN A 520 19.40 -8.72 16.08
C GLN A 520 19.74 -7.26 15.75
N LEU A 521 18.76 -6.35 15.87
CA LEU A 521 19.04 -4.94 15.63
C LEU A 521 19.86 -4.34 16.77
N PRO A 522 20.83 -3.45 16.47
CA PRO A 522 21.53 -2.67 17.47
C PRO A 522 20.58 -1.78 18.29
N SER A 523 20.94 -1.51 19.54
CA SER A 523 20.19 -0.61 20.42
C SER A 523 19.96 0.77 19.80
N ASP A 524 20.97 1.32 19.12
CA ASP A 524 20.89 2.64 18.49
C ASP A 524 19.87 2.68 17.35
N SER A 525 19.78 1.61 16.55
CA SER A 525 18.78 1.49 15.48
C SER A 525 17.35 1.37 16.02
N LEU A 526 17.17 0.73 17.17
CA LEU A 526 15.88 0.65 17.85
C LEU A 526 15.52 1.96 18.55
N ASN A 527 16.51 2.71 19.05
CA ASN A 527 16.30 4.06 19.56
C ASN A 527 15.87 5.02 18.44
N GLU A 528 16.46 4.91 17.25
CA GLU A 528 16.04 5.68 16.06
C GLU A 528 14.58 5.36 15.68
N LEU A 529 14.19 4.07 15.72
CA LEU A 529 12.79 3.67 15.51
C LEU A 529 11.85 4.27 16.57
N LEU A 530 12.26 4.25 17.83
CA LEU A 530 11.48 4.81 18.93
C LEU A 530 11.30 6.32 18.79
N TYR A 531 12.39 7.03 18.46
CA TYR A 531 12.38 8.46 18.20
C TYR A 531 11.45 8.81 17.03
N ASP A 532 11.56 8.11 15.90
CA ASP A 532 10.67 8.32 14.75
C ASP A 532 9.19 7.97 15.07
N THR A 533 8.92 7.20 16.15
CA THR A 533 7.56 6.82 16.58
C THR A 533 6.94 7.83 17.56
N LEU A 534 7.71 8.31 18.54
CA LEU A 534 7.20 9.06 19.70
C LEU A 534 7.82 10.46 19.86
N ASP A 535 8.75 10.85 19.00
CA ASP A 535 9.44 12.16 19.02
C ASP A 535 9.86 12.61 20.43
N LEU A 536 10.35 11.65 21.22
CA LEU A 536 10.76 11.87 22.60
C LEU A 536 12.09 12.61 22.66
N THR A 537 12.32 13.33 23.76
CA THR A 537 13.64 13.89 24.05
C THR A 537 14.70 12.78 24.15
N GLU A 538 15.95 13.09 23.80
CA GLU A 538 17.05 12.12 23.77
C GLU A 538 17.23 11.32 25.08
N PRO A 539 17.11 11.94 26.29
CA PRO A 539 17.16 11.21 27.55
C PRO A 539 15.97 10.25 27.76
N GLU A 540 14.75 10.67 27.44
CA GLU A 540 13.54 9.87 27.60
C GLU A 540 13.50 8.70 26.61
N SER A 541 13.85 8.97 25.34
CA SER A 541 13.96 7.96 24.30
C SER A 541 14.98 6.90 24.70
N SER A 542 16.16 7.30 25.15
CA SER A 542 17.23 6.38 25.55
C SER A 542 16.81 5.50 26.73
N GLN A 543 16.11 6.06 27.72
CA GLN A 543 15.63 5.30 28.88
C GLN A 543 14.57 4.27 28.51
N LEU A 544 13.55 4.68 27.74
CA LEU A 544 12.49 3.78 27.27
C LEU A 544 13.07 2.70 26.36
N ASN A 545 13.95 3.07 25.42
CA ASN A 545 14.61 2.13 24.52
C ASN A 545 15.40 1.08 25.29
N ARG A 546 16.18 1.46 26.31
CA ARG A 546 16.93 0.51 27.14
C ARG A 546 16.03 -0.55 27.76
N LEU A 547 14.90 -0.14 28.37
CA LEU A 547 13.98 -1.05 29.04
C LEU A 547 13.32 -2.05 28.08
N ILE A 548 12.96 -1.60 26.87
CA ILE A 548 12.35 -2.46 25.84
C ILE A 548 13.43 -3.32 25.17
N PHE A 549 14.64 -2.79 24.95
CA PHE A 549 15.77 -3.53 24.37
C PHE A 549 16.18 -4.71 25.23
N GLU A 550 16.32 -4.52 26.55
CA GLU A 550 16.64 -5.60 27.52
C GLU A 550 15.59 -6.72 27.49
N ARG A 551 14.33 -6.41 27.17
CA ARG A 551 13.23 -7.39 27.09
C ARG A 551 13.09 -8.04 25.73
N SER A 552 13.32 -7.30 24.65
CA SER A 552 13.18 -7.75 23.27
C SER A 552 14.43 -8.46 22.73
N HIS A 553 15.59 -8.26 23.38
CA HIS A 553 16.90 -8.72 22.92
C HIS A 553 17.22 -8.30 21.48
N GLY A 554 16.75 -7.11 21.08
CA GLY A 554 16.97 -6.56 19.75
C GLY A 554 16.08 -7.15 18.64
N ASN A 555 15.09 -7.99 18.97
CA ASN A 555 14.16 -8.54 17.97
C ASN A 555 13.12 -7.47 17.57
N PRO A 556 13.08 -7.04 16.29
CA PRO A 556 12.23 -5.93 15.85
C PRO A 556 10.74 -6.21 16.01
N LEU A 557 10.27 -7.43 15.69
CA LEU A 557 8.86 -7.78 15.82
C LEU A 557 8.42 -7.70 17.29
N ILE A 558 9.25 -8.21 18.21
CA ILE A 558 8.94 -8.18 19.65
C ILE A 558 8.97 -6.75 20.17
N TYR A 559 9.99 -5.96 19.78
CA TYR A 559 10.10 -4.55 20.14
C TYR A 559 8.86 -3.75 19.72
N ARG A 560 8.43 -3.89 18.45
CA ARG A 560 7.23 -3.25 17.92
C ARG A 560 5.96 -3.72 18.64
N THR A 561 5.86 -5.02 18.93
CA THR A 561 4.73 -5.60 19.68
C THR A 561 4.65 -5.00 21.08
N MET A 562 5.78 -4.87 21.77
CA MET A 562 5.84 -4.23 23.09
C MET A 562 5.39 -2.77 23.06
N LEU A 563 5.88 -1.99 22.09
CA LEU A 563 5.43 -0.60 21.92
C LEU A 563 3.92 -0.51 21.67
N PHE A 564 3.39 -1.35 20.79
CA PHE A 564 1.95 -1.38 20.51
C PHE A 564 1.15 -1.81 21.75
N THR A 565 1.61 -2.81 22.51
CA THR A 565 0.97 -3.22 23.76
C THR A 565 0.94 -2.08 24.77
N LEU A 566 2.05 -1.36 24.95
CA LEU A 566 2.11 -0.20 25.85
C LEU A 566 1.12 0.91 25.43
N TYR A 567 1.01 1.18 24.13
CA TYR A 567 0.04 2.12 23.60
C TYR A 567 -1.40 1.66 23.84
N SER A 568 -1.73 0.41 23.51
CA SER A 568 -3.08 -0.15 23.70
C SER A 568 -3.54 -0.15 25.17
N GLN A 569 -2.59 -0.23 26.11
CA GLN A 569 -2.84 -0.18 27.55
C GLN A 569 -2.79 1.25 28.13
N ASN A 570 -2.78 2.29 27.28
CA ASN A 570 -2.61 3.70 27.67
C ASN A 570 -1.37 3.96 28.54
N SER A 571 -0.36 3.08 28.48
CA SER A 571 0.91 3.23 29.18
C SER A 571 1.91 4.07 28.38
N VAL A 572 1.65 4.26 27.08
CA VAL A 572 2.24 5.28 26.23
C VAL A 572 1.08 6.08 25.64
N CYS A 573 1.03 7.39 25.87
CA CYS A 573 -0.05 8.25 25.40
C CYS A 573 0.45 9.66 25.07
N TYR A 574 -0.24 10.35 24.16
CA TYR A 574 0.06 11.73 23.82
C TYR A 574 -0.63 12.67 24.82
N ASP A 575 0.13 13.58 25.41
CA ASP A 575 -0.38 14.63 26.29
C ASP A 575 -0.62 15.90 25.46
N TYR A 576 -1.89 16.26 25.28
CA TYR A 576 -2.30 17.43 24.50
C TYR A 576 -2.07 18.76 25.22
N ASP A 577 -1.92 18.78 26.54
CA ASP A 577 -1.61 20.01 27.27
C ASP A 577 -0.13 20.35 27.10
N LEU A 578 0.74 19.34 27.19
CA LEU A 578 2.20 19.50 27.03
C LEU A 578 2.71 19.30 25.59
N HIS A 579 1.84 18.89 24.67
CA HIS A 579 2.19 18.61 23.27
C HIS A 579 3.34 17.58 23.12
N GLN A 580 3.35 16.55 23.98
CA GLN A 580 4.42 15.55 24.00
C GLN A 580 3.92 14.14 24.35
N TRP A 581 4.63 13.11 23.91
CA TRP A 581 4.37 11.74 24.33
C TRP A 581 4.83 11.50 25.77
N ARG A 582 4.02 10.77 26.54
CA ARG A 582 4.34 10.32 27.89
C ARG A 582 4.30 8.81 27.96
N TRP A 583 5.11 8.23 28.86
CA TRP A 583 5.17 6.79 29.07
C TRP A 583 5.30 6.44 30.56
N ASN A 584 4.73 5.30 30.95
CA ASN A 584 4.74 4.82 32.33
C ASN A 584 5.86 3.79 32.54
N ARG A 585 6.90 4.21 33.27
CA ARG A 585 8.05 3.35 33.57
C ARG A 585 7.71 2.03 34.26
N LYS A 586 6.82 2.04 35.25
CA LYS A 586 6.43 0.82 35.99
C LYS A 586 5.72 -0.17 35.07
N ALA A 587 4.93 0.32 34.11
CA ALA A 587 4.25 -0.52 33.14
C ALA A 587 5.24 -1.23 32.21
N VAL A 588 6.26 -0.52 31.71
CA VAL A 588 7.33 -1.12 30.89
C VAL A 588 8.12 -2.14 31.70
N GLU A 589 8.45 -1.81 32.96
CA GLU A 589 9.18 -2.72 33.85
C GLU A 589 8.41 -4.01 34.17
N ALA A 590 7.07 -3.94 34.22
CA ALA A 590 6.20 -5.09 34.44
C ALA A 590 6.02 -6.00 33.20
N MET A 591 6.47 -5.58 32.01
CA MET A 591 6.33 -6.40 30.81
C MET A 591 7.21 -7.67 30.86
N PRO A 592 6.70 -8.82 30.39
CA PRO A 592 7.47 -10.05 30.32
C PRO A 592 8.60 -9.98 29.27
N HIS A 593 9.66 -10.76 29.47
CA HIS A 593 10.74 -10.89 28.49
C HIS A 593 10.33 -11.71 27.25
N ALA A 594 11.00 -11.45 26.12
CA ALA A 594 10.74 -11.96 24.77
C ALA A 594 10.60 -13.48 24.61
N GLN A 595 11.08 -14.28 25.56
CA GLN A 595 11.01 -15.75 25.48
C GLN A 595 9.56 -16.28 25.40
N ASN A 596 8.56 -15.42 25.67
CA ASN A 596 7.13 -15.74 25.67
C ASN A 596 6.30 -14.95 24.64
N SER A 597 6.77 -14.77 23.40
CA SER A 597 6.00 -14.10 22.32
C SER A 597 4.59 -14.68 22.13
N VAL A 598 4.42 -15.99 22.30
CA VAL A 598 3.12 -16.68 22.29
C VAL A 598 2.26 -16.26 23.49
N ALA A 599 2.83 -16.03 24.67
CA ALA A 599 2.08 -15.57 25.83
C ALA A 599 1.64 -14.11 25.69
N MET A 600 2.46 -13.25 25.07
CA MET A 600 2.07 -11.88 24.75
C MET A 600 0.90 -11.85 23.76
N LEU A 601 0.96 -12.65 22.68
CA LEU A 601 -0.15 -12.79 21.74
C LEU A 601 -1.40 -13.36 22.42
N LYS A 602 -1.26 -14.37 23.29
CA LYS A 602 -2.37 -14.92 24.08
C LYS A 602 -2.99 -13.87 25.01
N ASN A 603 -2.18 -13.01 25.63
CA ASN A 603 -2.70 -11.94 26.48
C ASN A 603 -3.46 -10.90 25.66
N ASN A 604 -2.96 -10.51 24.48
CA ASN A 604 -3.69 -9.62 23.58
C ASN A 604 -5.01 -10.26 23.09
N MET A 605 -5.03 -11.58 22.86
CA MET A 605 -6.26 -12.29 22.49
C MET A 605 -7.32 -12.34 23.59
N ARG A 606 -6.95 -12.16 24.87
CA ARG A 606 -7.92 -12.12 25.97
C ARG A 606 -8.78 -10.85 25.97
N GLU A 607 -8.37 -9.83 25.23
CA GLU A 607 -9.15 -8.59 25.06
C GLU A 607 -10.27 -8.76 24.03
N PHE A 608 -10.25 -9.83 23.23
CA PHE A 608 -11.31 -10.13 22.27
C PHE A 608 -12.49 -10.86 22.91
N THR A 609 -13.69 -10.60 22.40
CA THR A 609 -14.88 -11.36 22.81
C THR A 609 -14.75 -12.82 22.36
N ASN A 610 -15.46 -13.73 23.03
CA ASN A 610 -15.47 -15.15 22.65
C ASN A 610 -15.94 -15.35 21.20
N GLU A 611 -16.89 -14.54 20.73
CA GLU A 611 -17.37 -14.54 19.35
C GLU A 611 -16.26 -14.16 18.36
N THR A 612 -15.48 -13.12 18.66
CA THR A 612 -14.33 -12.73 17.83
C THR A 612 -13.27 -13.84 17.82
N ILE A 613 -13.00 -14.48 18.95
CA ILE A 613 -12.04 -15.58 19.03
C ILE A 613 -12.50 -16.77 18.18
N GLU A 614 -13.78 -17.18 18.27
CA GLU A 614 -14.32 -18.27 17.43
C GLU A 614 -14.31 -17.92 15.94
N LEU A 615 -14.60 -16.66 15.60
CA LEU A 615 -14.48 -16.16 14.23
C LEU A 615 -13.03 -16.25 13.74
N ILE A 616 -12.05 -15.80 14.54
CA ILE A 616 -10.62 -15.87 14.20
C ILE A 616 -10.16 -17.32 14.04
N LYS A 617 -10.60 -18.25 14.91
CA LYS A 617 -10.29 -19.67 14.77
C LYS A 617 -10.82 -20.23 13.46
N THR A 618 -12.08 -19.95 13.15
CA THR A 618 -12.74 -20.41 11.92
C THR A 618 -12.06 -19.82 10.69
N ALA A 619 -11.75 -18.53 10.72
CA ALA A 619 -11.11 -17.86 9.61
C ALA A 619 -9.64 -18.29 9.44
N GLY A 620 -8.95 -18.63 10.53
CA GLY A 620 -7.61 -19.23 10.51
C GLY A 620 -7.55 -20.57 9.77
N CYS A 621 -8.67 -21.30 9.68
CA CYS A 621 -8.76 -22.52 8.85
C CYS A 621 -8.82 -22.23 7.35
N ILE A 622 -9.17 -21.01 6.92
CA ILE A 622 -9.21 -20.59 5.51
C ILE A 622 -7.79 -20.31 5.00
N GLY A 623 -6.89 -19.87 5.89
CA GLY A 623 -5.47 -19.68 5.61
C GLY A 623 -4.86 -18.52 6.37
N ASN A 624 -3.64 -18.13 5.96
CA ASN A 624 -2.86 -17.07 6.62
C ASN A 624 -3.41 -15.64 6.38
N HIS A 625 -4.40 -15.48 5.51
CA HIS A 625 -5.08 -14.22 5.21
C HIS A 625 -6.55 -14.52 4.90
N PHE A 626 -7.47 -13.81 5.56
CA PHE A 626 -8.92 -14.00 5.43
C PHE A 626 -9.65 -12.65 5.54
#